data_AF-A0A1I7H4N0-F1
#
_entry.id   AF-A0A1I7H4N0-F1
#
_cell.length_a   1.000
_cell.length_b   1.000
_cell.length_c   1.000
_cell.angle_alpha   90.00
_cell.angle_beta   90.00
_cell.angle_gamma   90.00
#
_symmetry.space_group_name_H-M   'P 1'
#
loop_
_entity.id
_entity.type
_entity.pdbx_description
1 polymer ?
#
loop_
_entity_poly.entity_id
_entity_poly.type
_entity_poly.pdbx_seq_one_letter_code
_entity_poly.pdbx_strand_id
1 'polypeptide(L)'
;MEPLKLTVWQVIAACLLKRHFGLSLNDTVLCERDTVAYVMQHGIRPYQAINDIIDKYDLTRLDCGTMQPGTPYLRINDEWEIFFHHNSLESLLLDIN
;
A
#
# COMPACT_ATOMS: atom_id res chain seq x y z
N MET A 1 7.08 2.22 -21.11
CA MET A 1 7.42 1.43 -19.90
C MET A 1 6.95 2.09 -18.60
N GLU A 2 6.64 3.39 -18.57
CA GLU A 2 5.97 4.08 -17.44
C GLU A 2 4.69 3.44 -16.89
N PRO A 3 3.75 2.92 -17.70
CA PRO A 3 2.49 2.39 -17.15
C PRO A 3 2.69 1.16 -16.26
N LEU A 4 3.74 0.35 -16.50
CA LEU A 4 3.99 -0.84 -15.69
C LEU A 4 4.44 -0.48 -14.27
N LYS A 5 5.29 0.54 -14.12
CA LYS A 5 5.76 0.98 -12.80
C LYS A 5 4.62 1.53 -11.96
N LEU A 6 3.74 2.32 -12.59
CA LEU A 6 2.55 2.86 -11.94
C LEU A 6 1.61 1.75 -11.49
N THR A 7 1.33 0.76 -12.36
CA THR A 7 0.49 -0.39 -12.01
C THR A 7 1.09 -1.16 -10.83
N VAL A 8 2.39 -1.48 -10.85
CA VAL A 8 3.05 -2.20 -9.75
C VAL A 8 2.98 -1.40 -8.45
N TRP A 9 3.15 -0.08 -8.52
CA TRP A 9 3.02 0.80 -7.35
C TRP A 9 1.60 0.72 -6.75
N GLN A 10 0.57 0.83 -7.59
CA GLN A 10 -0.84 0.74 -7.17
C GLN A 10 -1.18 -0.64 -6.58
N VAL A 11 -0.62 -1.70 -7.15
CA VAL A 11 -0.77 -3.07 -6.67
C VAL A 11 -0.24 -3.21 -5.25
N ILE A 12 0.99 -2.75 -4.99
CA ILE A 12 1.60 -2.80 -3.67
C ILE A 12 0.75 -1.99 -2.66
N ALA A 13 0.32 -0.79 -3.05
CA ALA A 13 -0.54 0.04 -2.20
C ALA A 13 -1.87 -0.67 -1.87
N ALA A 14 -2.51 -1.31 -2.84
CA ALA A 14 -3.74 -2.06 -2.65
C ALA A 14 -3.56 -3.23 -1.66
N CYS A 15 -2.46 -3.99 -1.81
CA CYS A 15 -2.15 -5.10 -0.90
C CYS A 15 -1.91 -4.61 0.54
N LEU A 16 -1.18 -3.51 0.73
CA LEU A 16 -0.94 -2.91 2.04
C LEU A 16 -2.26 -2.46 2.70
N LEU A 17 -3.10 -1.74 1.96
CA LEU A 17 -4.40 -1.25 2.45
C LEU A 17 -5.32 -2.41 2.84
N LYS A 18 -5.43 -3.43 1.98
CA LYS A 18 -6.27 -4.61 2.21
C LYS A 18 -5.80 -5.39 3.43
N ARG A 19 -4.48 -5.60 3.58
CA ARG A 19 -3.91 -6.41 4.65
C ARG A 19 -3.95 -5.71 6.01
N HIS A 20 -3.57 -4.44 6.06
CA HIS A 20 -3.37 -3.73 7.32
C HIS A 20 -4.57 -2.91 7.78
N PHE A 21 -5.45 -2.50 6.85
CA PHE A 21 -6.57 -1.61 7.15
C PHE A 21 -7.92 -2.14 6.65
N GLY A 22 -7.93 -3.24 5.88
CA GLY A 22 -9.15 -3.78 5.28
C GLY A 22 -9.77 -2.86 4.22
N LEU A 23 -9.00 -1.92 3.67
CA LEU A 23 -9.44 -0.93 2.70
C LEU A 23 -9.13 -1.37 1.26
N SER A 24 -9.98 -0.99 0.32
CA SER A 24 -9.67 -1.11 -1.10
C SER A 24 -8.88 0.11 -1.57
N LEU A 25 -8.06 -0.06 -2.61
CA LEU A 25 -7.39 1.07 -3.26
C LEU A 25 -8.41 2.12 -3.75
N ASN A 26 -9.58 1.65 -4.22
CA ASN A 26 -10.68 2.48 -4.72
C ASN A 26 -11.27 3.42 -3.66
N ASP A 27 -11.12 3.09 -2.38
CA ASP A 27 -11.59 3.94 -1.27
C ASP A 27 -10.61 5.08 -0.96
N THR A 28 -9.48 5.15 -1.69
CA THR A 28 -8.39 6.09 -1.46
C THR A 28 -8.08 6.92 -2.69
N VAL A 29 -7.43 8.06 -2.46
CA VAL A 29 -6.91 8.93 -3.54
C VAL A 29 -5.83 8.27 -4.40
N LEU A 30 -5.31 7.11 -3.98
CA LEU A 30 -4.27 6.35 -4.68
C LEU A 30 -4.82 5.48 -5.82
N CYS A 31 -6.15 5.38 -5.97
CA CYS A 31 -6.77 4.82 -7.16
C CYS A 31 -6.52 5.69 -8.41
N GLU A 32 -6.39 7.00 -8.21
CA GLU A 32 -6.19 7.96 -9.29
C GLU A 32 -4.75 7.91 -9.82
N ARG A 33 -4.62 7.66 -11.13
CA ARG A 33 -3.30 7.53 -11.78
C ARG A 33 -2.47 8.80 -11.65
N ASP A 34 -3.09 9.97 -11.75
CA ASP A 34 -2.39 11.26 -11.67
C ASP A 34 -1.81 11.50 -10.26
N THR A 35 -2.56 11.13 -9.22
CA THR A 35 -2.08 11.16 -7.83
C THR A 35 -0.87 10.25 -7.67
N VAL A 36 -0.95 9.02 -8.19
CA VAL A 36 0.16 8.05 -8.10
C VAL A 36 1.39 8.52 -8.86
N ALA A 37 1.21 9.02 -10.08
CA ALA A 37 2.31 9.57 -10.88
C ALA A 37 3.00 10.74 -10.16
N TYR A 38 2.22 11.62 -9.53
CA TYR A 38 2.74 12.73 -8.75
C TYR A 38 3.55 12.26 -7.54
N VAL A 39 3.05 11.33 -6.71
CA VAL A 39 3.82 10.85 -5.55
C VAL A 39 5.07 10.07 -5.98
N MET A 40 4.99 9.32 -7.08
CA MET A 40 6.13 8.62 -7.66
C MET A 40 7.21 9.58 -8.17
N GLN A 41 6.84 10.72 -8.78
CA GLN A 41 7.82 11.72 -9.24
C GLN A 41 8.59 12.35 -8.06
N HIS A 42 7.97 12.40 -6.87
CA HIS A 42 8.60 12.87 -5.64
C HIS A 42 9.41 11.79 -4.92
N GLY A 43 9.48 10.57 -5.48
CA GLY A 43 10.20 9.44 -4.88
C GLY A 43 9.49 8.83 -3.67
N ILE A 44 8.19 9.09 -3.48
CA ILE A 44 7.41 8.57 -2.37
C ILE A 44 7.01 7.12 -2.66
N ARG A 45 7.26 6.24 -1.70
CA ARG A 45 6.90 4.82 -1.77
C ARG A 45 5.44 4.57 -1.32
N PRO A 46 4.81 3.46 -1.75
CA PRO A 46 3.46 3.10 -1.34
C PRO A 46 3.18 3.21 0.17
N TYR A 47 4.06 2.68 1.03
CA TYR A 47 3.87 2.71 2.48
C TYR A 47 3.87 4.13 3.05
N GLN A 48 4.68 5.03 2.47
CA GLN A 48 4.77 6.42 2.91
C GLN A 48 3.50 7.18 2.51
N ALA A 49 3.04 6.99 1.27
CA ALA A 49 1.80 7.59 0.80
C ALA A 49 0.59 7.10 1.62
N ILE A 50 0.59 5.84 2.05
CA ILE A 50 -0.44 5.32 2.97
C ILE A 50 -0.27 5.93 4.36
N ASN A 51 0.94 6.16 4.86
CA ASN A 51 1.14 6.85 6.14
C ASN A 51 0.54 8.26 6.15
N ASP A 52 0.61 8.99 5.03
CA ASP A 52 -0.08 10.29 4.89
C ASP A 52 -1.61 10.14 4.98
N ILE A 53 -2.16 9.03 4.47
CA ILE A 53 -3.60 8.70 4.60
C ILE A 53 -3.93 8.32 6.04
N ILE A 54 -3.07 7.57 6.72
CA ILE A 54 -3.22 7.23 8.14
C ILE A 54 -3.30 8.52 8.97
N ASP A 55 -2.39 9.47 8.75
CA ASP A 55 -2.41 10.75 9.47
C ASP A 55 -3.66 11.56 9.15
N LYS A 56 -4.11 11.56 7.89
CA LYS A 56 -5.26 12.35 7.47
C LYS A 56 -6.60 11.81 7.99
N TYR A 57 -6.74 10.49 8.11
CA TYR A 57 -7.99 9.82 8.46
C TYR A 57 -7.95 9.06 9.79
N ASP A 58 -6.85 9.19 10.54
CA ASP A 58 -6.60 8.53 11.83
C ASP A 58 -6.83 7.00 11.78
N LEU A 59 -6.27 6.37 10.73
CA LEU A 59 -6.52 4.96 10.45
C LEU A 59 -5.88 4.05 11.50
N THR A 60 -6.65 3.08 12.00
CA THR A 60 -6.17 2.06 12.92
C THR A 60 -5.78 0.78 12.20
N ARG A 61 -4.62 0.22 12.54
CA ARG A 61 -4.08 -1.00 11.95
C ARG A 61 -4.78 -2.25 12.51
N LEU A 62 -5.32 -3.09 11.64
CA LEU A 62 -6.16 -4.26 11.97
C LEU A 62 -5.34 -5.52 12.28
N ASP A 63 -4.13 -5.67 11.73
CA ASP A 63 -3.25 -6.81 11.95
C ASP A 63 -2.41 -6.71 13.23
N CYS A 64 -2.64 -5.67 14.04
CA CYS A 64 -1.93 -5.49 15.30
C CYS A 64 -2.45 -6.47 16.35
N GLY A 65 -1.68 -7.52 16.63
CA GLY A 65 -1.97 -8.46 17.71
C GLY A 65 -2.07 -7.75 19.06
N THR A 66 -2.92 -8.27 19.95
CA THR A 66 -3.27 -7.69 21.28
C THR A 66 -2.08 -7.42 22.22
N MET A 67 -0.86 -7.86 21.88
CA MET A 67 0.33 -7.76 22.72
C MET A 67 1.34 -6.67 22.31
N GLN A 68 1.08 -5.90 21.26
CA GLN A 68 1.86 -4.70 20.96
C GLN A 68 0.91 -3.57 20.58
N PRO A 69 0.95 -2.39 21.22
CA PRO A 69 0.40 -1.19 20.60
C PRO A 69 1.36 -0.80 19.48
N GLY A 70 1.24 -1.49 18.35
CA GLY A 70 1.98 -1.15 17.14
C GLY A 70 1.56 0.23 16.68
N THR A 71 2.52 1.06 16.29
CA THR A 71 2.24 2.30 15.59
C THR A 71 1.35 2.01 14.39
N PRO A 72 0.30 2.81 14.08
CA PRO A 72 -0.54 2.55 12.92
C PRO A 72 0.26 2.65 11.61
N TYR A 73 1.36 3.39 11.63
CA TYR A 73 2.28 3.57 10.52
C TYR A 73 2.86 2.27 9.96
N LEU A 74 2.82 2.18 8.64
CA LEU A 74 3.51 1.18 7.87
C LEU A 74 5.01 1.50 7.80
N ARG A 75 5.81 0.44 7.68
CA ARG A 75 7.25 0.47 7.51
C ARG A 75 7.64 -0.17 6.18
N ILE A 76 8.89 0.01 5.80
CA ILE A 76 9.46 -0.66 4.62
C ILE A 76 9.33 -2.19 4.69
N ASN A 77 9.36 -2.77 5.89
CA ASN A 77 9.14 -4.20 6.09
C ASN A 77 7.76 -4.62 5.58
N ASP A 78 6.70 -3.83 5.80
CA ASP A 78 5.35 -4.15 5.35
C ASP A 78 5.28 -4.24 3.81
N GLU A 79 6.04 -3.40 3.09
CA GLU A 79 6.20 -3.53 1.64
C GLU A 79 6.98 -4.78 1.25
N TRP A 80 8.06 -5.10 1.96
CA TRP A 80 8.88 -6.27 1.65
C TRP A 80 8.12 -7.57 1.88
N GLU A 81 7.28 -7.64 2.92
CA GLU A 81 6.43 -8.81 3.18
C GLU A 81 5.54 -9.14 1.99
N ILE A 82 5.07 -8.14 1.23
CA ILE A 82 4.31 -8.35 -0.01
C ILE A 82 5.16 -9.10 -1.03
N PHE A 83 6.42 -8.71 -1.24
CA PHE A 83 7.29 -9.43 -2.17
C PHE A 83 7.71 -10.81 -1.67
N PHE A 84 7.87 -11.01 -0.37
CA PHE A 84 8.26 -12.31 0.18
C PHE A 84 7.14 -13.34 0.15
N HIS A 85 5.88 -12.92 0.30
CA HIS A 85 4.73 -13.81 0.20
C HIS A 85 4.32 -14.11 -1.25
N HIS A 86 4.74 -13.26 -2.19
CA HIS A 86 4.44 -13.42 -3.61
C HIS A 86 5.69 -13.79 -4.41
N ASN A 87 5.74 -15.05 -4.86
CA ASN A 87 6.86 -15.57 -5.67
C ASN A 87 7.04 -14.89 -7.04
N SER A 88 6.11 -14.00 -7.46
CA SER A 88 6.16 -13.26 -8.72
C SER A 88 5.19 -12.06 -8.72
N LEU A 89 5.46 -11.05 -9.55
CA LEU A 89 4.53 -9.92 -9.81
C LEU A 89 3.17 -10.38 -10.36
N GLU A 90 3.14 -11.50 -11.09
CA GLU A 90 1.88 -12.08 -11.59
C GLU A 90 0.99 -12.57 -10.45
N SER A 91 1.59 -13.09 -9.39
CA SER A 91 0.85 -13.52 -8.19
C SER A 91 0.28 -12.33 -7.43
N LEU A 92 0.96 -11.18 -7.44
CA LEU A 92 0.44 -9.95 -6.83
C LEU A 92 -0.80 -9.41 -7.57
N LEU A 93 -0.80 -9.51 -8.90
CA LEU A 93 -1.91 -9.02 -9.72
C LEU A 93 -3.20 -9.83 -9.54
N LEU A 94 -3.10 -11.10 -9.11
CA LEU A 94 -4.25 -11.97 -8.88
C LEU A 94 -5.02 -11.64 -7.59
N ASP A 95 -4.37 -11.04 -6.59
CA ASP A 95 -4.98 -10.75 -5.28
C ASP A 95 -5.83 -9.46 -5.24
N ILE A 96 -5.84 -8.72 -6.35
CA ILE A 96 -6.54 -7.44 -6.51
C ILE A 96 -7.95 -7.63 -7.08
N ASN A 97 -8.33 -8.86 -7.46
CA ASN A 97 -9.65 -9.18 -8.02
C ASN A 97 -10.66 -9.61 -6.94
#